data_AF-A0A835AUZ5-F1
#
_entry.id   AF-A0A835AUZ5-F1
#
_cell.length_a   1.000
_cell.length_b   1.000
_cell.length_c   1.000
_cell.angle_alpha   90.00
_cell.angle_beta   90.00
_cell.angle_gamma   90.00
#
_symmetry.space_group_name_H-M   'P 1'
#
loop_
_entity.id
_entity.type
_entity.pdbx_description
1 polymer ?
#
loop_
_entity_poly.entity_id
_entity_poly.type
_entity_poly.pdbx_seq_one_letter_code
_entity_poly.pdbx_strand_id
1 'polypeptide(L)'
;MAGKAGGLKGVALIGGGANSTVAGALHFFQDPSTGYTEVRGRVTGLSPGMHGFHIHVFGDTTNGCNSTGPHFNPQNKPHGAPIDDERHVGDLGNIVANKDG
;
A
#
# COMPACT_ATOMS: atom_id res chain seq x y z
N MET A 1 -10.45 -14.23 21.36
CA MET A 1 -10.55 -12.78 21.61
C MET A 1 -10.94 -12.12 20.30
N ALA A 2 -12.20 -11.72 20.12
CA ALA A 2 -12.57 -10.93 18.94
C ALA A 2 -12.08 -9.50 19.17
N GLY A 3 -11.01 -9.10 18.47
CA GLY A 3 -10.47 -7.74 18.55
C GLY A 3 -11.53 -6.72 18.15
N LYS A 4 -11.56 -5.59 18.87
CA LYS A 4 -12.43 -4.46 18.54
C LYS A 4 -12.10 -4.01 17.11
N ALA A 5 -13.11 -3.84 16.25
CA ALA A 5 -12.89 -3.39 14.88
C ALA A 5 -12.06 -2.08 14.87
N GLY A 6 -10.95 -2.08 14.14
CA GLY A 6 -10.06 -0.94 14.05
C GLY A 6 -10.79 0.29 13.50
N GLY A 7 -10.44 1.48 13.99
CA GLY A 7 -11.02 2.73 13.51
C GLY A 7 -10.40 3.15 12.18
N LEU A 8 -11.18 3.69 11.25
CA LEU A 8 -10.66 4.24 9.99
C LEU A 8 -9.73 5.43 10.31
N LYS A 9 -8.49 5.37 9.81
CA LYS A 9 -7.47 6.41 10.02
C LYS A 9 -7.04 7.10 8.73
N GLY A 10 -7.18 6.44 7.59
CA GLY A 10 -6.79 7.02 6.32
C GLY A 10 -7.44 6.32 5.14
N VAL A 11 -7.50 7.04 4.02
CA VAL A 11 -7.94 6.53 2.73
C VAL A 11 -6.92 6.98 1.69
N ALA A 12 -6.49 6.05 0.84
CA ALA A 12 -5.67 6.34 -0.33
C ALA A 12 -6.46 5.99 -1.58
N LEU A 13 -6.61 6.97 -2.48
CA LEU A 13 -7.13 6.75 -3.82
C LEU A 13 -5.97 6.44 -4.76
N ILE A 14 -6.12 5.36 -5.53
CA ILE A 14 -5.15 4.94 -6.53
C ILE A 14 -5.74 5.29 -7.89
N GLY A 15 -4.99 6.06 -8.67
CA GLY A 15 -5.26 6.32 -10.07
C GLY A 15 -3.95 6.21 -10.84
N GLY A 16 -3.97 5.48 -11.96
CA GLY A 16 -2.84 5.45 -12.86
C GLY A 16 -2.66 6.75 -13.65
N GLY A 17 -1.61 6.82 -14.47
CA GLY A 17 -1.41 7.93 -15.40
C GLY A 17 -2.47 7.99 -16.50
N ALA A 18 -2.41 9.01 -17.37
CA ALA A 18 -3.44 9.35 -18.36
C ALA A 18 -3.93 8.20 -19.27
N ASN A 19 -3.11 7.15 -19.47
CA ASN A 19 -3.43 6.00 -20.33
C ASN A 19 -3.55 4.67 -19.54
N SER A 20 -3.70 4.74 -18.22
CA SER A 20 -3.84 3.57 -17.36
C SER A 20 -5.29 3.38 -16.96
N THR A 21 -5.75 2.12 -17.01
CA THR A 21 -7.04 1.71 -16.45
C THR A 21 -6.93 1.35 -14.97
N VAL A 22 -5.74 1.44 -14.37
CA VAL A 22 -5.53 1.09 -12.97
C VAL A 22 -6.19 2.13 -12.09
N ALA A 23 -7.10 1.66 -11.23
CA ALA A 23 -7.78 2.49 -10.26
C ALA A 23 -8.07 1.70 -8.98
N GLY A 24 -8.22 2.39 -7.86
CA GLY A 24 -8.55 1.73 -6.61
C GLY A 24 -8.76 2.66 -5.45
N ALA A 25 -9.19 2.09 -4.33
CA ALA A 25 -9.29 2.79 -3.07
C ALA A 25 -8.88 1.84 -1.94
N LEU A 26 -8.01 2.31 -1.06
CA LEU A 26 -7.52 1.59 0.10
C LEU A 26 -7.88 2.36 1.37
N HIS A 27 -8.31 1.63 2.39
CA HIS A 27 -8.67 2.13 3.70
C HIS A 27 -7.69 1.54 4.70
N PHE A 28 -7.25 2.38 5.63
CA PHE A 28 -6.33 2.00 6.71
C PHE A 28 -7.10 2.04 8.02
N PHE A 29 -7.34 0.87 8.61
CA PHE A 29 -8.02 0.73 9.90
C PHE A 29 -6.99 0.38 10.96
N GLN A 30 -6.88 1.21 12.00
CA GLN A 30 -5.93 0.93 13.08
C GLN A 30 -6.66 0.38 14.29
N ASP A 31 -6.22 -0.77 14.77
CA ASP A 31 -6.62 -1.31 16.07
C ASP A 31 -5.87 -0.56 17.18
N PRO A 32 -6.55 0.24 18.01
CA PRO A 32 -5.89 1.02 19.06
C PRO A 32 -5.33 0.15 20.20
N SER A 33 -5.74 -1.11 20.32
CA SER A 33 -5.28 -2.01 21.39
C SER A 33 -3.95 -2.68 21.05
N THR A 34 -3.66 -2.89 19.77
CA THR A 34 -2.46 -3.57 19.29
C THR A 34 -1.53 -2.67 18.48
N GLY A 35 -2.03 -1.55 17.95
CA GLY A 35 -1.31 -0.67 17.02
C GLY A 35 -1.28 -1.19 15.58
N TYR A 36 -1.74 -2.42 15.32
CA TYR A 36 -1.77 -2.97 13.97
C TYR A 36 -2.71 -2.17 13.06
N THR A 37 -2.30 -2.04 11.81
CA THR A 37 -3.10 -1.41 10.76
C THR A 37 -3.52 -2.47 9.75
N GLU A 38 -4.83 -2.68 9.65
CA GLU A 38 -5.45 -3.43 8.56
C GLU A 38 -5.57 -2.52 7.33
N VAL A 39 -5.06 -2.98 6.19
CA VAL A 39 -5.20 -2.31 4.90
C VAL A 39 -6.22 -3.07 4.08
N ARG A 40 -7.33 -2.42 3.73
CA ARG A 40 -8.44 -3.05 3.01
C ARG A 40 -8.89 -2.18 1.85
N GLY A 41 -9.14 -2.80 0.70
CA GLY A 41 -9.70 -2.08 -0.43
C GLY A 41 -9.77 -2.92 -1.70
N ARG A 42 -9.94 -2.23 -2.82
CA ARG A 42 -9.99 -2.85 -4.15
C ARG A 42 -9.14 -2.04 -5.11
N VAL A 43 -8.33 -2.74 -5.89
CA VAL A 43 -7.62 -2.22 -7.05
C VAL A 43 -8.13 -3.01 -8.26
N THR A 44 -8.34 -2.33 -9.38
CA THR A 44 -8.80 -2.92 -10.64
C THR A 44 -7.96 -2.43 -11.81
N GLY A 45 -7.97 -3.16 -12.91
CA GLY A 45 -7.29 -2.79 -14.15
C GLY A 45 -5.81 -3.18 -14.20
N LEU A 46 -5.36 -4.03 -13.27
CA LEU A 46 -4.01 -4.59 -13.27
C LEU A 46 -3.94 -5.80 -14.22
N SER A 47 -2.76 -6.08 -14.76
CA SER A 47 -2.54 -7.36 -15.44
C SER A 47 -2.58 -8.52 -14.43
N PRO A 48 -2.99 -9.74 -14.81
CA PRO A 48 -2.99 -10.87 -13.88
C PRO A 48 -1.59 -11.17 -13.34
N GLY A 49 -1.48 -11.46 -12.04
CA GLY A 49 -0.22 -11.79 -11.38
C GLY A 49 0.09 -10.95 -10.14
N MET A 50 1.34 -11.02 -9.70
CA MET A 50 1.86 -10.31 -8.53
C MET A 50 2.28 -8.89 -8.90
N HIS A 51 1.87 -7.92 -8.08
CA HIS A 51 2.28 -6.52 -8.21
C HIS A 51 2.81 -6.00 -6.89
N GLY A 52 4.02 -5.44 -6.90
CA GLY A 52 4.63 -4.85 -5.72
C GLY A 52 3.79 -3.71 -5.17
N PHE A 53 3.63 -3.68 -3.85
CA PHE A 53 2.78 -2.71 -3.17
C PHE A 53 3.54 -2.08 -2.01
N HIS A 54 3.67 -0.75 -2.04
CA HIS A 54 4.52 -0.02 -1.11
C HIS A 54 3.92 1.34 -0.72
N ILE A 55 4.29 1.82 0.47
CA ILE A 55 4.14 3.22 0.85
C ILE A 55 5.42 3.95 0.48
N HIS A 56 5.30 5.01 -0.31
CA HIS A 56 6.41 5.88 -0.71
C HIS A 56 6.55 7.05 0.27
N VAL A 57 7.75 7.64 0.33
CA VAL A 57 8.09 8.65 1.34
C VAL A 57 7.36 9.99 1.17
N PHE A 58 6.96 10.34 -0.05
CA PHE A 58 6.27 11.60 -0.33
C PHE A 58 4.85 11.38 -0.85
N GLY A 59 3.93 12.22 -0.37
CA GLY A 59 2.57 12.37 -0.93
C GLY A 59 2.52 13.28 -2.16
N ASP A 60 3.63 13.43 -2.88
CA ASP A 60 3.75 14.31 -4.04
C ASP A 60 3.46 13.54 -5.34
N THR A 61 2.41 13.96 -6.05
CA THR A 61 1.99 13.39 -7.34
C THR A 61 2.06 14.42 -8.49
N THR A 62 2.72 15.56 -8.27
CA THR A 62 2.83 16.65 -9.26
C THR A 62 3.56 16.24 -10.54
N ASN A 63 4.46 15.26 -10.46
CA ASN A 63 5.12 14.62 -11.60
C ASN A 63 4.74 13.13 -11.71
N GLY A 64 3.45 12.83 -11.51
CA GLY A 64 2.93 11.47 -11.45
C GLY A 64 3.56 10.67 -10.30
N CYS A 65 3.73 9.36 -10.49
CA CYS A 65 4.28 8.50 -9.44
C CYS A 65 5.77 8.75 -9.18
N ASN A 66 6.51 9.38 -10.10
CA ASN A 66 7.94 9.61 -9.94
C ASN A 66 8.28 10.57 -8.79
N SER A 67 7.41 11.53 -8.49
CA SER A 67 7.60 12.48 -7.38
C SER A 67 7.34 11.87 -5.99
N THR A 68 6.79 10.66 -5.92
CA THR A 68 6.55 9.99 -4.62
C THR A 68 7.86 9.57 -3.92
N GLY A 69 8.97 9.51 -4.66
CA GLY A 69 10.29 9.18 -4.14
C GLY A 69 10.47 7.67 -3.87
N PRO A 70 11.47 7.28 -3.08
CA PRO A 70 11.69 5.87 -2.70
C PRO A 70 10.65 5.37 -1.69
N HIS A 71 10.76 4.09 -1.33
CA HIS A 71 9.94 3.49 -0.27
C HIS A 71 10.14 4.25 1.05
N PHE A 72 9.07 4.37 1.83
CA PHE A 72 9.11 4.97 3.16
C PHE A 72 9.99 4.14 4.10
N ASN A 73 11.16 4.67 4.43
CA ASN A 73 12.20 3.97 5.20
C ASN A 73 12.78 4.86 6.33
N PRO A 74 11.99 5.19 7.37
CA PRO A 74 12.46 6.02 8.48
C PRO A 74 13.53 5.34 9.34
N GLN A 75 13.70 4.03 9.20
CA GLN A 75 14.64 3.21 10.00
C GLN A 75 15.95 2.91 9.26
N ASN A 76 16.10 3.37 8.01
CA ASN A 76 17.27 3.13 7.17
C ASN A 76 17.68 1.64 7.07
N LYS A 77 16.68 0.78 6.88
CA LYS A 77 16.86 -0.67 6.68
C LYS A 77 16.94 -1.01 5.18
N PRO A 78 17.45 -2.18 4.78
CA PRO A 78 17.30 -2.67 3.40
C PRO A 78 15.83 -3.01 3.08
N HIS A 79 15.53 -3.17 1.80
CA HIS A 79 14.23 -3.67 1.33
C HIS A 79 14.04 -5.15 1.72
N GLY A 80 12.82 -5.53 2.06
CA GLY A 80 12.48 -6.91 2.46
C GLY A 80 11.00 -7.25 2.34
N ALA A 81 10.65 -8.51 2.63
CA ALA A 81 9.26 -8.95 2.68
C ALA A 81 8.57 -8.41 3.94
N PRO A 82 7.23 -8.32 3.97
CA PRO A 82 6.51 -7.80 5.14
C PRO A 82 6.74 -8.58 6.44
N ILE A 83 7.14 -9.85 6.36
CA ILE A 83 7.41 -10.66 7.55
C ILE A 83 8.87 -10.62 8.00
N ASP A 84 9.75 -9.98 7.23
CA ASP A 84 11.17 -9.91 7.54
C ASP A 84 11.42 -8.83 8.61
N ASP A 85 12.39 -9.09 9.49
CA ASP A 85 12.85 -8.09 10.47
C ASP A 85 13.58 -6.91 9.79
N GLU A 86 14.27 -7.20 8.69
CA GLU A 86 14.98 -6.24 7.85
C GLU A 86 14.13 -5.91 6.61
N ARG A 87 13.41 -4.80 6.68
CA ARG A 87 12.56 -4.26 5.62
C ARG A 87 12.40 -2.76 5.77
N HIS A 88 11.96 -2.09 4.71
CA HIS A 88 11.40 -0.75 4.88
C HIS A 88 10.06 -0.83 5.60
N VAL A 89 9.71 0.25 6.32
CA VAL A 89 8.37 0.36 6.94
C VAL A 89 7.29 0.32 5.86
N GLY A 90 7.54 0.97 4.72
CA GLY A 90 6.64 1.00 3.57
C GLY A 90 6.57 -0.29 2.73
N ASP A 91 7.32 -1.35 3.06
CA ASP A 91 7.28 -2.60 2.30
C ASP A 91 6.04 -3.44 2.69
N LEU A 92 5.06 -3.54 1.78
CA LEU A 92 3.80 -4.27 2.00
C LEU A 92 3.67 -5.53 1.14
N GLY A 93 4.73 -5.91 0.43
CA GLY A 93 4.80 -7.14 -0.35
C GLY A 93 4.09 -7.00 -1.70
N ASN A 94 3.27 -7.98 -2.06
CA ASN A 94 2.56 -7.99 -3.34
C ASN A 94 1.04 -8.08 -3.13
N ILE A 95 0.30 -7.34 -3.95
CA ILE A 95 -1.11 -7.66 -4.22
C ILE A 95 -1.19 -8.63 -5.41
N VAL A 96 -2.24 -9.46 -5.44
CA VAL A 96 -2.44 -10.44 -6.51
C VAL A 96 -3.66 -10.04 -7.32
N ALA A 97 -3.45 -9.69 -8.59
CA ALA A 97 -4.52 -9.46 -9.54
C ALA A 97 -4.90 -10.78 -10.21
N ASN A 98 -6.21 -11.05 -10.31
CA ASN A 98 -6.71 -12.24 -10.98
C ASN A 98 -6.83 -12.00 -12.49
N LYS A 99 -7.39 -12.97 -13.23
CA LYS A 99 -7.56 -12.88 -14.68
C LYS A 99 -8.45 -11.72 -15.17
N ASP A 100 -9.29 -11.19 -14.29
CA ASP A 100 -10.24 -10.11 -14.58
C ASP A 100 -9.67 -8.73 -14.23
N GLY A 101 -8.42 -8.70 -13.74
CA GLY A 101 -7.69 -7.50 -13.30
C GLY A 101 -8.23 -6.92 -12.02
#